data_AF-A0A8S1IU02-F1
#
_entry.id   AF-A0A8S1IU02-F1
#
_cell.length_a   1.000
_cell.length_b   1.000
_cell.length_c   1.000
_cell.angle_alpha   90.00
_cell.angle_beta   90.00
_cell.angle_gamma   90.00
#
_symmetry.space_group_name_H-M   'P 1'
#
loop_
_entity.id
_entity.type
_entity.pdbx_description
1 polymer ?
#
loop_
_entity_poly.entity_id
_entity_poly.type
_entity_poly.pdbx_seq_one_letter_code
_entity_poly.pdbx_strand_id
1 'polypeptide(L)'
;MVTVSGKDKGRLGRADYVRVGADGRPVEADAPPSSAETMLHVVLAQQPGVGAVLHTHSPAATLLSDRFARDGALRLSGYEMLKGLAAHGTHEATELCPIFENTQDIPAMAEQVRERLNDPDQPLRHGFLIRKHGLYAWGADIAEARRHIEVFEFLMDSDDNRRIEDPDAIREFLAPFGIWYEKWDVEGRLGDSPTDEEILAEYQPEIDRLSERGGFVTADVINVKPDTPNLDAMLAKFDKEHTHSEDEVRFTVAGRGVFWISPDASINNVDGPVFSVEVTTGDLINVPAGTKHWFHLCDNRQIRCIRLFQDPSGWTPDYIENVHAEGVLLDVEGTTSSVKFVYDVMFPFARRELAAYLQHAWETDACQAACEQVAADAGRASLAAWAAGEDRDPRALVEAEATRLMDADQKATGLKQLQGLIWKSGFESGEMVAHVYPDVPPALERWRAAGADLRIYSSGSIQAQKLFFGHTEQCDLLPHFSGHYDTTTGPKREAASYTAIAQDWVLPPASILFLSDITAELDAAREAGLQTGLLVRPDNAPVEPSHGHAVVASFAEIEVTAA
;
A
#
# COMPACT_ATOMS: atom_id res chain seq x y z
N MET A 1 29.85 8.59 30.13
CA MET A 1 30.47 8.53 28.79
C MET A 1 29.43 7.98 27.85
N VAL A 2 29.33 8.49 26.63
CA VAL A 2 28.34 8.07 25.62
C VAL A 2 29.08 7.72 24.34
N THR A 3 28.58 6.76 23.57
CA THR A 3 29.19 6.37 22.29
C THR A 3 29.11 7.49 21.26
N VAL A 4 30.14 7.59 20.42
CA VAL A 4 30.15 8.50 19.26
C VAL A 4 29.10 8.04 18.23
N SER A 5 28.42 8.99 17.60
CA SER A 5 27.43 8.69 16.54
C SER A 5 28.07 8.03 15.31
N GLY A 6 27.36 7.09 14.68
CA GLY A 6 27.77 6.47 13.41
C GLY A 6 28.92 5.45 13.50
N LYS A 7 29.30 4.99 14.69
CA LYS A 7 30.30 3.93 14.89
C LYS A 7 29.65 2.55 14.99
N ASP A 8 30.34 1.53 14.47
CA ASP A 8 29.94 0.14 14.60
C ASP A 8 29.91 -0.26 16.09
N LYS A 9 28.70 -0.46 16.62
CA LYS A 9 28.44 -0.78 18.02
C LYS A 9 29.06 -2.13 18.44
N GLY A 10 29.38 -3.02 17.49
CA GLY A 10 30.02 -4.31 17.73
C GLY A 10 31.55 -4.27 17.85
N ARG A 11 32.19 -3.12 17.56
CA ARG A 11 33.67 -2.98 17.52
C ARG A 11 34.17 -1.72 18.22
N LEU A 12 33.47 -1.27 19.26
CA LEU A 12 33.81 -0.04 19.99
C LEU A 12 35.13 -0.17 20.76
N GLY A 13 36.03 0.78 20.56
CA GLY A 13 37.24 0.97 21.33
C GLY A 13 37.12 2.12 22.34
N ARG A 14 38.14 2.33 23.17
CA ARG A 14 38.15 3.43 24.16
C ARG A 14 37.99 4.83 23.54
N ALA A 15 38.43 5.01 22.29
CA ALA A 15 38.34 6.27 21.57
C ALA A 15 36.94 6.56 20.99
N ASP A 16 36.03 5.59 21.01
CA ASP A 16 34.68 5.72 20.47
C ASP A 16 33.65 6.17 21.53
N TYR A 17 34.13 6.68 22.66
CA TYR A 17 33.32 7.21 23.76
C TYR A 17 33.66 8.67 24.05
N VAL A 18 32.64 9.50 24.18
CA VAL A 18 32.75 10.92 24.52
C VAL A 18 32.29 11.16 25.95
N ARG A 19 32.98 12.07 26.64
CA ARG A 19 32.52 12.60 27.92
C ARG A 19 31.54 13.74 27.66
N VAL A 20 30.30 13.58 28.12
CA VAL A 20 29.25 14.58 28.00
C VAL A 20 28.91 15.16 29.37
N GLY A 21 28.55 16.44 29.39
CA GLY A 21 28.07 17.15 30.57
C GLY A 21 26.62 16.81 30.89
N ALA A 22 26.10 17.39 31.98
CA ALA A 22 24.70 17.23 32.38
C ALA A 22 23.70 17.84 31.38
N ASP A 23 24.18 18.72 30.50
CA ASP A 23 23.45 19.34 29.39
C ASP A 23 23.54 18.52 28.09
N GLY A 24 24.14 17.32 28.13
CA GLY A 24 24.33 16.45 26.98
C GLY A 24 25.38 16.91 26.00
N ARG A 25 26.10 18.01 26.27
CA ARG A 25 27.15 18.53 25.39
C ARG A 25 28.51 17.88 25.70
N PRO A 26 29.37 17.66 24.71
CA PRO A 26 30.73 17.19 24.96
C PRO A 26 31.49 18.14 25.89
N VAL A 27 32.21 17.58 26.86
CA VAL A 27 33.02 18.36 27.82
C VAL A 27 34.30 18.89 27.18
N GLU A 28 34.80 18.22 26.15
CA GLU A 28 36.01 18.56 25.40
C GLU A 28 35.63 19.28 24.11
N ALA A 29 36.28 20.42 23.83
CA ALA A 29 35.93 21.29 22.70
C ALA A 29 36.13 20.65 21.32
N ASP A 30 37.05 19.68 21.21
CA ASP A 30 37.40 18.97 19.98
C ASP A 30 36.77 17.56 19.90
N ALA A 31 35.84 17.24 20.80
CA ALA A 31 35.21 15.92 20.81
C ALA A 31 34.24 15.72 19.63
N PRO A 32 34.14 14.50 19.08
CA PRO A 32 33.14 14.17 18.05
C PRO A 32 31.72 14.45 18.54
N PRO A 33 30.76 14.75 17.64
CA PRO A 33 29.37 14.87 18.02
C PRO A 33 28.85 13.55 18.61
N SER A 34 28.17 13.66 19.75
CA SER A 34 27.52 12.53 20.41
C SER A 34 26.20 12.16 19.70
N SER A 35 25.64 10.98 20.01
CA SER A 35 24.37 10.51 19.43
C SER A 35 23.23 11.54 19.59
N ALA A 36 22.28 11.60 18.64
CA ALA A 36 21.08 12.44 18.77
C ALA A 36 20.29 12.12 20.05
N GLU A 37 20.37 10.88 20.52
CA GLU A 37 19.72 10.36 21.74
C GLU A 37 20.52 10.58 23.04
N THR A 38 21.61 11.37 23.00
CA THR A 38 22.52 11.57 24.15
C THR A 38 21.77 11.95 25.42
N MET A 39 20.72 12.77 25.32
CA MET A 39 19.96 13.23 26.49
C MET A 39 19.22 12.10 27.22
N LEU A 40 18.78 11.04 26.54
CA LEU A 40 18.15 9.88 27.18
C LEU A 40 19.16 9.13 28.06
N HIS A 41 20.38 8.92 27.54
CA HIS A 41 21.46 8.32 28.31
C HIS A 41 21.86 9.18 29.51
N VAL A 42 21.87 10.50 29.37
CA VAL A 42 22.20 11.43 30.47
C VAL A 42 21.15 11.36 31.57
N VAL A 43 19.86 11.38 31.23
CA VAL A 43 18.75 11.30 32.20
C VAL A 43 18.81 10.00 33.00
N LEU A 44 19.07 8.87 32.33
CA LEU A 44 19.20 7.57 32.98
C LEU A 44 20.47 7.50 33.85
N ALA A 45 21.61 7.98 33.36
CA ALA A 45 22.87 7.96 34.09
C ALA A 45 22.90 8.89 35.33
N GLN A 46 21.97 9.85 35.44
CA GLN A 46 21.79 10.70 36.62
C GLN A 46 21.02 10.00 37.75
N GLN A 47 20.36 8.87 37.47
CA GLN A 47 19.59 8.15 38.48
C GLN A 47 20.51 7.47 39.51
N PRO A 48 20.18 7.53 40.80
CA PRO A 48 20.96 6.86 41.83
C PRO A 48 21.09 5.36 41.54
N GLY A 49 22.33 4.85 41.57
CA GLY A 49 22.59 3.43 41.37
C GLY A 49 22.72 2.99 39.91
N VAL A 50 22.63 3.89 38.93
CA VAL A 50 22.89 3.57 37.51
C VAL A 50 24.38 3.74 37.18
N GLY A 51 25.04 2.65 36.80
CA GLY A 51 26.43 2.64 36.36
C GLY A 51 26.59 2.40 34.85
N ALA A 52 25.60 1.82 34.18
CA ALA A 52 25.60 1.62 32.73
C ALA A 52 24.20 1.68 32.12
N VAL A 53 24.12 2.15 30.88
CA VAL A 53 22.90 2.21 30.07
C VAL A 53 23.22 1.60 28.71
N LEU A 54 22.37 0.68 28.24
CA LEU A 54 22.47 0.02 26.95
C LEU A 54 21.21 0.27 26.14
N HIS A 55 21.38 0.27 24.82
CA HIS A 55 20.30 0.51 23.88
C HIS A 55 20.43 -0.40 22.65
N THR A 56 19.35 -1.10 22.29
CA THR A 56 19.27 -2.07 21.19
C THR A 56 18.08 -1.77 20.28
N HIS A 57 18.14 -2.30 19.05
CA HIS A 57 17.12 -2.12 18.01
C HIS A 57 16.71 -3.48 17.42
N SER A 58 16.31 -4.43 18.26
CA SER A 58 15.88 -5.74 17.73
C SER A 58 14.58 -5.59 16.93
N PRO A 59 14.35 -6.48 15.93
CA PRO A 59 13.07 -6.54 15.24
C PRO A 59 11.91 -6.75 16.21
N ALA A 60 12.06 -7.64 17.21
CA ALA A 60 11.05 -7.91 18.22
C ALA A 60 10.68 -6.65 19.02
N ALA A 61 11.67 -5.91 19.54
CA ALA A 61 11.42 -4.65 20.25
C ALA A 61 10.73 -3.60 19.36
N THR A 62 11.13 -3.52 18.09
CA THR A 62 10.58 -2.56 17.12
C THR A 62 9.11 -2.87 16.80
N LEU A 63 8.77 -4.13 16.57
CA LEU A 63 7.42 -4.56 16.22
C LEU A 63 6.48 -4.58 17.43
N LEU A 64 6.92 -5.13 18.57
CA LEU A 64 6.09 -5.21 19.77
C LEU A 64 5.82 -3.82 20.36
N SER A 65 6.80 -2.89 20.30
CA SER A 65 6.56 -1.51 20.73
C SER A 65 5.50 -0.79 19.89
N ASP A 66 5.35 -1.11 18.60
CA ASP A 66 4.25 -0.58 17.78
C ASP A 66 2.92 -1.24 18.10
N ARG A 67 2.92 -2.58 18.22
CA ARG A 67 1.73 -3.38 18.53
C ARG A 67 1.08 -2.96 19.84
N PHE A 68 1.87 -2.77 20.88
CA PHE A 68 1.41 -2.43 22.24
C PHE A 68 1.43 -0.92 22.53
N ALA A 69 1.66 -0.06 21.53
CA ALA A 69 1.71 1.39 21.72
C ALA A 69 0.42 1.95 22.34
N ARG A 70 -0.75 1.40 21.96
CA ARG A 70 -2.06 1.82 22.52
C ARG A 70 -2.22 1.49 23.99
N ASP A 71 -1.58 0.42 24.45
CA ASP A 71 -1.61 -0.01 25.85
C ASP A 71 -0.59 0.75 26.71
N GLY A 72 0.32 1.51 26.07
CA GLY A 72 1.32 2.37 26.70
C GLY A 72 2.48 1.62 27.37
N ALA A 73 2.42 0.30 27.44
CA ALA A 73 3.48 -0.56 27.96
C ALA A 73 3.34 -1.99 27.42
N LEU A 74 4.48 -2.65 27.22
CA LEU A 74 4.56 -4.09 27.04
C LEU A 74 4.50 -4.77 28.41
N ARG A 75 3.53 -5.66 28.61
CA ARG A 75 3.38 -6.42 29.86
C ARG A 75 3.99 -7.81 29.73
N LEU A 76 5.00 -8.09 30.53
CA LEU A 76 5.67 -9.38 30.60
C LEU A 76 5.34 -10.06 31.93
N SER A 77 4.78 -11.26 31.91
CA SER A 77 4.38 -11.96 33.14
C SER A 77 4.51 -13.47 33.03
N GLY A 78 4.85 -14.15 34.13
CA GLY A 78 4.80 -15.62 34.22
C GLY A 78 6.03 -16.36 33.69
N TYR A 79 7.09 -15.65 33.31
CA TYR A 79 8.33 -16.26 32.81
C TYR A 79 9.42 -16.32 33.88
N GLU A 80 10.12 -17.46 33.99
CA GLU A 80 11.24 -17.63 34.91
C GLU A 80 12.38 -16.62 34.65
N MET A 81 12.57 -16.22 33.39
CA MET A 81 13.57 -15.24 32.98
C MET A 81 13.37 -13.86 33.63
N LEU A 82 12.15 -13.52 34.09
CA LEU A 82 11.87 -12.27 34.80
C LEU A 82 12.62 -12.15 36.15
N LYS A 83 13.12 -13.26 36.71
CA LYS A 83 14.07 -13.23 37.84
C LYS A 83 15.35 -12.45 37.51
N GLY A 84 15.70 -12.39 36.23
CA GLY A 84 16.80 -11.58 35.71
C GLY A 84 16.54 -10.07 35.74
N LEU A 85 15.32 -9.62 36.09
CA LEU A 85 14.99 -8.21 36.33
C LEU A 85 14.70 -7.95 37.82
N ALA A 86 14.16 -8.92 38.55
CA ALA A 86 13.83 -8.73 39.96
C ALA A 86 15.07 -8.72 40.89
N ALA A 87 15.07 -7.84 41.91
CA ALA A 87 16.01 -7.93 43.03
C ALA A 87 15.76 -9.15 43.93
N HIS A 88 14.57 -9.75 43.89
CA HIS A 88 14.13 -10.85 44.77
C HIS A 88 13.25 -11.89 44.04
N GLY A 89 13.86 -12.73 43.19
CA GLY A 89 13.62 -14.19 43.04
C GLY A 89 12.22 -14.84 42.87
N THR A 90 11.10 -14.14 42.74
CA THR A 90 9.78 -14.81 42.58
C THR A 90 9.37 -14.99 41.12
N HIS A 91 8.68 -16.10 40.83
CA HIS A 91 8.24 -16.54 39.49
C HIS A 91 6.88 -15.96 39.07
N GLU A 92 6.19 -15.24 39.98
CA GLU A 92 4.93 -14.54 39.73
C GLU A 92 5.13 -13.05 39.37
N ALA A 93 6.37 -12.63 39.09
CA ALA A 93 6.67 -11.25 38.75
C ALA A 93 5.98 -10.86 37.43
N THR A 94 5.31 -9.71 37.44
CA THR A 94 4.89 -8.99 36.23
C THR A 94 5.80 -7.79 36.09
N GLU A 95 6.47 -7.67 34.95
CA GLU A 95 7.23 -6.49 34.57
C GLU A 95 6.44 -5.72 33.51
N LEU A 96 6.29 -4.42 33.71
CA LEU A 96 5.77 -3.52 32.70
C LEU A 96 6.95 -2.78 32.09
N CYS A 97 7.11 -2.89 30.77
CA CYS A 97 8.10 -2.15 29.99
C CYS A 97 7.38 -1.02 29.25
N PRO A 98 7.44 0.25 29.74
CA PRO A 98 6.68 1.34 29.15
C PRO A 98 7.14 1.69 27.74
N ILE A 99 6.21 2.17 26.91
CA ILE A 99 6.46 2.54 25.52
C ILE A 99 6.30 4.06 25.38
N PHE A 100 7.33 4.73 24.88
CA PHE A 100 7.32 6.14 24.52
C PHE A 100 7.15 6.32 23.01
N GLU A 101 6.40 7.35 22.62
CA GLU A 101 6.23 7.71 21.21
C GLU A 101 7.54 8.18 20.59
N ASN A 102 7.83 7.73 19.37
CA ASN A 102 9.06 8.10 18.67
C ASN A 102 8.94 9.52 18.14
N THR A 103 9.73 10.43 18.69
CA THR A 103 9.76 11.84 18.32
C THR A 103 11.17 12.28 17.97
N GLN A 104 11.26 13.25 17.05
CA GLN A 104 12.53 13.92 16.74
C GLN A 104 12.94 14.94 17.82
N ASP A 105 12.03 15.32 18.72
CA ASP A 105 12.30 16.19 19.87
C ASP A 105 12.82 15.36 21.06
N ILE A 106 14.08 14.95 20.97
CA ILE A 106 14.75 14.16 22.02
C ILE A 106 14.79 14.89 23.37
N PRO A 107 15.07 16.21 23.46
CA PRO A 107 15.00 16.92 24.74
C PRO A 107 13.63 16.83 25.42
N ALA A 108 12.52 16.97 24.68
CA ALA A 108 11.19 16.81 25.23
C ALA A 108 10.92 15.37 25.69
N MET A 109 11.31 14.36 24.91
CA MET A 109 11.21 12.96 25.31
C MET A 109 12.03 12.67 26.58
N ALA A 110 13.24 13.23 26.69
CA ALA A 110 14.08 13.06 27.87
C ALA A 110 13.44 13.65 29.14
N GLU A 111 12.66 14.73 29.01
CA GLU A 111 11.84 15.23 30.12
C GLU A 111 10.72 14.25 30.49
N GLN A 112 9.99 13.70 29.52
CA GLN A 112 8.94 12.69 29.79
C GLN A 112 9.50 11.45 30.48
N VAL A 113 10.67 10.97 30.04
CA VAL A 113 11.38 9.86 30.69
C VAL A 113 11.80 10.25 32.11
N ARG A 114 12.28 11.48 32.33
CA ARG A 114 12.63 11.98 33.68
C ARG A 114 11.42 12.07 34.60
N GLU A 115 10.28 12.56 34.10
CA GLU A 115 9.02 12.59 34.83
C GLU A 115 8.60 11.17 35.23
N ARG A 116 8.67 10.22 34.29
CA ARG A 116 8.33 8.80 34.54
C ARG A 116 9.29 8.10 35.51
N LEU A 117 10.58 8.43 35.49
CA LEU A 117 11.56 7.93 36.46
C LEU A 117 11.25 8.40 37.89
N ASN A 118 10.68 9.60 38.03
CA ASN A 118 10.32 10.19 39.31
C ASN A 118 8.88 9.88 39.74
N ASP A 119 8.09 9.20 38.90
CA ASP A 119 6.71 8.81 39.19
C ASP A 119 6.71 7.62 40.18
N PRO A 120 6.20 7.80 41.41
CA PRO A 120 6.17 6.73 42.41
C PRO A 120 5.13 5.65 42.11
N ASP A 121 4.09 5.96 41.32
CA ASP A 121 2.98 5.06 41.02
C ASP A 121 3.30 4.16 39.82
N GLN A 122 4.12 4.65 38.87
CA GLN A 122 4.54 3.89 37.70
C GLN A 122 6.03 4.08 37.34
N PRO A 123 6.95 3.67 38.24
CA PRO A 123 8.37 3.92 38.07
C PRO A 123 8.96 3.10 36.92
N LEU A 124 9.87 3.72 36.16
CA LEU A 124 10.74 2.97 35.26
C LEU A 124 11.80 2.23 36.09
N ARG A 125 11.86 0.90 35.97
CA ARG A 125 12.74 0.07 36.81
C ARG A 125 13.98 -0.43 36.07
N HIS A 126 13.77 -1.17 34.99
CA HIS A 126 14.85 -1.90 34.31
C HIS A 126 15.01 -1.49 32.85
N GLY A 127 13.93 -1.05 32.19
CA GLY A 127 13.96 -0.63 30.79
C GLY A 127 12.69 0.07 30.32
N PHE A 128 12.75 0.64 29.13
CA PHE A 128 11.61 1.17 28.38
C PHE A 128 11.84 1.05 26.87
N LEU A 129 10.77 1.09 26.10
CA LEU A 129 10.78 1.04 24.64
C LEU A 129 10.49 2.42 24.05
N ILE A 130 11.10 2.70 22.90
CA ILE A 130 10.67 3.76 21.99
C ILE A 130 9.99 3.08 20.80
N ARG A 131 8.75 3.50 20.50
CA ARG A 131 7.90 2.92 19.46
C ARG A 131 8.61 2.86 18.09
N LYS A 132 8.62 1.70 17.44
CA LYS A 132 9.32 1.50 16.14
C LYS A 132 10.80 1.89 16.15
N HIS A 133 11.48 1.83 17.30
CA HIS A 133 12.86 2.28 17.42
C HIS A 133 13.74 1.32 18.21
N GLY A 134 13.40 1.01 19.48
CA GLY A 134 14.22 0.09 20.25
C GLY A 134 14.09 0.19 21.77
N LEU A 135 14.87 -0.65 22.45
CA LEU A 135 14.85 -0.85 23.90
C LEU A 135 15.98 -0.07 24.57
N TYR A 136 15.67 0.63 25.64
CA TYR A 136 16.63 1.18 26.59
C TYR A 136 16.58 0.37 27.88
N ALA A 137 17.75 -0.05 28.40
CA ALA A 137 17.85 -0.69 29.71
C ALA A 137 19.12 -0.25 30.45
N TRP A 138 19.11 -0.33 31.77
CA TRP A 138 20.21 0.14 32.61
C TRP A 138 20.43 -0.74 33.85
N GLY A 139 21.59 -0.61 34.48
CA GLY A 139 21.95 -1.34 35.69
C GLY A 139 23.09 -0.65 36.46
N ALA A 140 23.45 -1.19 37.63
CA ALA A 140 24.53 -0.69 38.47
C ALA A 140 25.92 -0.88 37.85
N ASP A 141 26.03 -1.83 36.92
CA ASP A 141 27.20 -2.01 36.06
C ASP A 141 26.79 -2.52 34.67
N ILE A 142 27.78 -2.68 33.79
CA ILE A 142 27.55 -3.14 32.42
C ILE A 142 27.02 -4.58 32.35
N ALA A 143 27.36 -5.43 33.33
CA ALA A 143 26.90 -6.81 33.35
C ALA A 143 25.41 -6.87 33.73
N GLU A 144 24.99 -6.06 34.69
CA GLU A 144 23.59 -5.93 35.07
C GLU A 144 22.75 -5.30 33.94
N ALA A 145 23.21 -4.20 33.35
CA ALA A 145 22.51 -3.59 32.21
C ALA A 145 22.37 -4.55 31.04
N ARG A 146 23.41 -5.35 30.75
CA ARG A 146 23.38 -6.38 29.71
C ARG A 146 22.40 -7.50 30.05
N ARG A 147 22.36 -7.97 31.29
CA ARG A 147 21.39 -8.96 31.75
C ARG A 147 19.95 -8.47 31.56
N HIS A 148 19.67 -7.19 31.85
CA HIS A 148 18.33 -6.62 31.61
C HIS A 148 17.97 -6.61 30.12
N ILE A 149 18.89 -6.19 29.24
CA ILE A 149 18.72 -6.29 27.78
C ILE A 149 18.45 -7.75 27.39
N GLU A 150 19.28 -8.69 27.81
CA GLU A 150 19.13 -10.12 27.44
C GLU A 150 17.78 -10.68 27.88
N VAL A 151 17.29 -10.33 29.07
CA VAL A 151 15.97 -10.77 29.54
C VAL A 151 14.85 -10.15 28.72
N PHE A 152 14.85 -8.83 28.52
CA PHE A 152 13.82 -8.17 27.72
C PHE A 152 13.82 -8.68 26.28
N GLU A 153 14.98 -8.78 25.64
CA GLU A 153 15.13 -9.26 24.27
C GLU A 153 14.70 -10.72 24.14
N PHE A 154 15.11 -11.60 25.07
CA PHE A 154 14.65 -12.98 25.09
C PHE A 154 13.14 -13.06 25.27
N LEU A 155 12.57 -12.29 26.19
CA LEU A 155 11.13 -12.32 26.45
C LEU A 155 10.32 -11.80 25.28
N MET A 156 10.76 -10.71 24.65
CA MET A 156 10.17 -10.18 23.42
C MET A 156 10.29 -11.15 22.23
N ASP A 157 11.36 -11.94 22.18
CA ASP A 157 11.53 -13.01 21.18
C ASP A 157 10.74 -14.29 21.54
N SER A 158 10.38 -14.47 22.82
CA SER A 158 9.74 -15.69 23.35
C SER A 158 8.26 -15.55 23.69
N ASP A 159 7.67 -14.36 23.58
CA ASP A 159 6.23 -14.15 23.72
C ASP A 159 5.52 -14.76 22.49
N ASP A 160 5.31 -16.08 22.61
CA ASP A 160 4.43 -17.00 21.88
C ASP A 160 4.98 -17.85 20.72
N ASN A 161 6.19 -18.41 20.87
CA ASN A 161 6.75 -19.37 19.90
C ASN A 161 6.26 -20.83 20.11
N ARG A 162 4.95 -21.04 20.28
CA ARG A 162 4.37 -22.40 20.34
C ARG A 162 4.42 -23.02 18.94
N ARG A 163 5.38 -23.93 18.70
CA ARG A 163 5.45 -24.73 17.47
C ARG A 163 4.54 -25.96 17.57
N ILE A 164 3.63 -26.12 16.61
CA ILE A 164 2.75 -27.29 16.47
C ILE A 164 3.14 -28.02 15.18
N GLU A 165 3.51 -29.30 15.27
CA GLU A 165 3.94 -30.10 14.11
C GLU A 165 2.97 -31.24 13.78
N ASP A 166 2.15 -31.66 14.75
CA ASP A 166 1.17 -32.72 14.56
C ASP A 166 -0.01 -32.23 13.69
N PRO A 167 -0.35 -32.90 12.57
CA PRO A 167 -1.40 -32.44 11.66
C PRO A 167 -2.79 -32.30 12.29
N ASP A 168 -3.14 -33.13 13.27
CA ASP A 168 -4.44 -33.05 13.96
C ASP A 168 -4.46 -31.84 14.90
N ALA A 169 -3.37 -31.61 15.64
CA ALA A 169 -3.23 -30.43 16.48
C ALA A 169 -3.19 -29.12 15.68
N ILE A 170 -2.60 -29.12 14.48
CA ILE A 170 -2.63 -27.98 13.55
C ILE A 170 -4.08 -27.70 13.13
N ARG A 171 -4.82 -28.72 12.70
CA ARG A 171 -6.25 -28.59 12.34
C ARG A 171 -7.07 -28.01 13.49
N GLU A 172 -6.87 -28.52 14.70
CA GLU A 172 -7.59 -28.07 15.89
C GLU A 172 -7.28 -26.61 16.23
N PHE A 173 -6.02 -26.19 16.08
CA PHE A 173 -5.61 -24.81 16.31
C PHE A 173 -6.17 -23.84 15.26
N LEU A 174 -6.23 -24.25 13.99
CA LEU A 174 -6.64 -23.39 12.87
C LEU A 174 -8.17 -23.29 12.71
N ALA A 175 -8.92 -24.31 13.15
CA ALA A 175 -10.36 -24.39 13.00
C ALA A 175 -11.15 -23.16 13.52
N PRO A 176 -10.82 -22.56 14.69
CA PRO A 176 -11.49 -21.35 15.16
C PRO A 176 -11.38 -20.17 14.21
N PHE A 177 -10.32 -20.09 13.39
CA PHE A 177 -10.08 -19.01 12.43
C PHE A 177 -10.72 -19.25 11.06
N GLY A 178 -11.44 -20.37 10.87
CA GLY A 178 -12.00 -20.76 9.58
C GLY A 178 -10.98 -21.31 8.58
N ILE A 179 -9.72 -21.46 9.00
CA ILE A 179 -8.62 -22.00 8.19
C ILE A 179 -8.67 -23.52 8.22
N TRP A 180 -8.68 -24.12 7.04
CA TRP A 180 -8.62 -25.56 6.79
C TRP A 180 -7.17 -25.93 6.54
N TYR A 181 -6.77 -27.06 7.11
CA TYR A 181 -5.46 -27.64 6.88
C TYR A 181 -5.59 -29.13 6.61
N GLU A 182 -5.00 -29.60 5.51
CA GLU A 182 -4.94 -31.01 5.17
C GLU A 182 -3.53 -31.42 4.76
N LYS A 183 -3.16 -32.67 5.06
CA LYS A 183 -1.92 -33.29 4.60
C LYS A 183 -2.29 -34.40 3.62
N TRP A 184 -1.94 -34.23 2.35
CA TRP A 184 -2.18 -35.24 1.31
C TRP A 184 -0.93 -36.06 1.09
N ASP A 185 -1.14 -37.32 0.71
CA ASP A 185 -0.06 -38.16 0.23
C ASP A 185 0.33 -37.75 -1.19
N VAL A 186 1.63 -37.56 -1.40
CA VAL A 186 2.25 -37.07 -2.63
C VAL A 186 3.35 -38.01 -3.12
N GLU A 187 3.76 -39.00 -2.32
CA GLU A 187 4.90 -39.84 -2.63
C GLU A 187 4.56 -40.79 -3.79
N GLY A 188 5.34 -40.72 -4.88
CA GLY A 188 5.18 -41.59 -6.05
C GLY A 188 3.97 -41.28 -6.95
N ARG A 189 3.21 -40.20 -6.67
CA ARG A 189 2.08 -39.77 -7.51
C ARG A 189 2.50 -39.05 -8.78
N LEU A 190 3.62 -38.32 -8.74
CA LEU A 190 4.15 -37.54 -9.86
C LEU A 190 5.55 -38.02 -10.25
N GLY A 191 5.89 -37.88 -11.53
CA GLY A 191 7.25 -38.10 -12.02
C GLY A 191 8.24 -37.00 -11.60
N ASP A 192 9.51 -37.09 -12.03
CA ASP A 192 10.59 -36.17 -11.62
C ASP A 192 10.39 -34.71 -12.09
N SER A 193 9.59 -34.47 -13.13
CA SER A 193 9.34 -33.14 -13.70
C SER A 193 7.97 -33.07 -14.39
N PRO A 194 6.87 -33.13 -13.62
CA PRO A 194 5.53 -33.14 -14.17
C PRO A 194 5.18 -31.75 -14.73
N THR A 195 4.46 -31.73 -15.84
CA THR A 195 3.81 -30.54 -16.40
C THR A 195 2.66 -30.07 -15.50
N ASP A 196 2.19 -28.84 -15.69
CA ASP A 196 1.06 -28.31 -14.91
C ASP A 196 -0.23 -29.11 -15.19
N GLU A 197 -0.44 -29.54 -16.43
CA GLU A 197 -1.57 -30.40 -16.82
C GLU A 197 -1.52 -31.78 -16.13
N GLU A 198 -0.34 -32.40 -16.04
CA GLU A 198 -0.17 -33.68 -15.34
C GLU A 198 -0.43 -33.56 -13.84
N ILE A 199 -0.06 -32.43 -13.22
CA ILE A 199 -0.36 -32.15 -11.82
C ILE A 199 -1.86 -32.02 -11.61
N LEU A 200 -2.53 -31.18 -12.40
CA LEU A 200 -3.97 -30.95 -12.27
C LEU A 200 -4.75 -32.26 -12.48
N ALA A 201 -4.36 -33.06 -13.48
CA ALA A 201 -4.98 -34.35 -13.74
C ALA A 201 -4.79 -35.35 -12.60
N GLU A 202 -3.60 -35.42 -11.99
CA GLU A 202 -3.30 -36.34 -10.88
C GLU A 202 -4.06 -35.99 -9.59
N TYR A 203 -4.26 -34.71 -9.31
CA TYR A 203 -4.99 -34.22 -8.13
C TYR A 203 -6.45 -33.85 -8.40
N GLN A 204 -6.98 -34.19 -9.58
CA GLN A 204 -8.36 -33.87 -9.96
C GLN A 204 -9.40 -34.35 -8.93
N PRO A 205 -9.31 -35.57 -8.36
CA PRO A 205 -10.28 -36.03 -7.36
C PRO A 205 -10.32 -35.13 -6.11
N GLU A 206 -9.17 -34.65 -5.65
CA GLU A 206 -9.09 -33.74 -4.51
C GLU A 206 -9.56 -32.33 -4.87
N ILE A 207 -9.24 -31.85 -6.07
CA ILE A 207 -9.72 -30.57 -6.60
C ILE A 207 -11.25 -30.58 -6.67
N ASP A 208 -11.87 -31.61 -7.24
CA ASP A 208 -13.32 -31.74 -7.36
C ASP A 208 -14.00 -31.69 -5.98
N ARG A 209 -13.43 -32.41 -5.00
CA ARG A 209 -13.92 -32.41 -3.61
C ARG A 209 -13.81 -31.03 -2.96
N LEU A 210 -12.72 -30.29 -3.21
CA LEU A 210 -12.57 -28.93 -2.69
C LEU A 210 -13.53 -27.97 -3.39
N SER A 211 -13.71 -28.09 -4.70
CA SER A 211 -14.66 -27.31 -5.49
C SER A 211 -16.09 -27.49 -4.99
N GLU A 212 -16.50 -28.73 -4.67
CA GLU A 212 -17.81 -29.00 -4.04
C GLU A 212 -17.95 -28.36 -2.65
N ARG A 213 -16.86 -28.31 -1.87
CA ARG A 213 -16.85 -27.78 -0.50
C ARG A 213 -16.85 -26.25 -0.43
N GLY A 214 -16.01 -25.61 -1.25
CA GLY A 214 -15.74 -24.17 -1.18
C GLY A 214 -16.29 -23.37 -2.36
N GLY A 215 -17.00 -24.02 -3.31
CA GLY A 215 -17.57 -23.33 -4.47
C GLY A 215 -16.51 -22.89 -5.49
N PHE A 216 -15.35 -23.55 -5.53
CA PHE A 216 -14.30 -23.23 -6.50
C PHE A 216 -14.70 -23.71 -7.89
N VAL A 217 -14.45 -22.88 -8.89
CA VAL A 217 -14.86 -23.13 -10.29
C VAL A 217 -13.66 -23.30 -11.22
N THR A 218 -12.47 -22.83 -10.82
CA THR A 218 -11.23 -22.98 -11.59
C THR A 218 -10.06 -23.36 -10.68
N ALA A 219 -9.06 -24.02 -11.27
CA ALA A 219 -7.81 -24.35 -10.63
C ALA A 219 -6.63 -24.24 -11.61
N ASP A 220 -5.47 -23.80 -11.13
CA ASP A 220 -4.22 -23.75 -11.91
C ASP A 220 -3.01 -24.15 -11.06
N VAL A 221 -1.82 -24.12 -11.67
CA VAL A 221 -0.56 -24.39 -10.99
C VAL A 221 0.35 -23.17 -11.07
N ILE A 222 0.83 -22.70 -9.93
CA ILE A 222 1.90 -21.70 -9.84
C ILE A 222 3.23 -22.39 -9.54
N ASN A 223 4.30 -21.96 -10.21
CA ASN A 223 5.64 -22.53 -10.06
C ASN A 223 6.67 -21.42 -9.83
N VAL A 224 7.09 -21.26 -8.57
CA VAL A 224 8.08 -20.28 -8.16
C VAL A 224 9.40 -20.98 -7.87
N LYS A 225 10.48 -20.49 -8.46
CA LYS A 225 11.85 -21.01 -8.36
C LYS A 225 12.83 -19.85 -8.18
N PRO A 226 14.07 -20.09 -7.72
CA PRO A 226 15.08 -19.04 -7.55
C PRO A 226 15.40 -18.25 -8.83
N ASP A 227 15.19 -18.86 -9.99
CA ASP A 227 15.39 -18.29 -11.32
C ASP A 227 14.10 -17.72 -11.94
N THR A 228 12.98 -17.73 -11.21
CA THR A 228 11.75 -17.04 -11.64
C THR A 228 12.08 -15.55 -11.87
N PRO A 229 11.78 -15.01 -13.06
CA PRO A 229 11.97 -13.59 -13.32
C PRO A 229 11.29 -12.72 -12.26
N ASN A 230 11.96 -11.65 -11.85
CA ASN A 230 11.43 -10.68 -10.90
C ASN A 230 10.97 -11.25 -9.54
N LEU A 231 11.58 -12.36 -9.10
CA LEU A 231 11.24 -13.02 -7.84
C LEU A 231 11.35 -12.09 -6.63
N ASP A 232 12.34 -11.20 -6.57
CA ASP A 232 12.50 -10.26 -5.46
C ASP A 232 11.32 -9.27 -5.35
N ALA A 233 10.83 -8.72 -6.47
CA ALA A 233 9.70 -7.81 -6.43
C ALA A 233 8.36 -8.54 -6.21
N MET A 234 8.21 -9.75 -6.75
CA MET A 234 7.05 -10.61 -6.45
C MET A 234 6.99 -10.91 -4.95
N LEU A 235 8.12 -11.29 -4.34
CA LEU A 235 8.19 -11.55 -2.90
C LEU A 235 7.91 -10.28 -2.09
N ALA A 236 8.43 -9.12 -2.50
CA ALA A 236 8.20 -7.86 -1.79
C ALA A 236 6.72 -7.42 -1.75
N LYS A 237 5.87 -7.93 -2.66
CA LYS A 237 4.41 -7.72 -2.61
C LYS A 237 3.75 -8.64 -1.59
N PHE A 238 4.10 -9.92 -1.60
CA PHE A 238 3.55 -10.92 -0.70
C PHE A 238 4.07 -10.76 0.74
N ASP A 239 5.22 -10.13 0.94
CA ASP A 239 5.84 -9.78 2.23
C ASP A 239 5.09 -8.67 2.99
N LYS A 240 4.07 -8.06 2.39
CA LYS A 240 3.24 -7.03 3.02
C LYS A 240 1.90 -7.62 3.46
N GLU A 241 1.39 -7.17 4.61
CA GLU A 241 0.05 -7.53 5.09
C GLU A 241 -1.02 -7.09 4.07
N HIS A 242 -1.85 -8.05 3.64
CA HIS A 242 -2.92 -7.86 2.67
C HIS A 242 -4.12 -8.77 2.97
N THR A 243 -5.21 -8.59 2.22
CA THR A 243 -6.45 -9.35 2.31
C THR A 243 -6.95 -9.70 0.92
N HIS A 244 -7.69 -10.80 0.77
CA HIS A 244 -8.38 -11.16 -0.48
C HIS A 244 -9.90 -11.07 -0.31
N SER A 245 -10.63 -10.85 -1.40
CA SER A 245 -12.10 -10.88 -1.42
C SER A 245 -12.69 -12.29 -1.50
N GLU A 246 -11.86 -13.29 -1.79
CA GLU A 246 -12.20 -14.72 -1.86
C GLU A 246 -11.25 -15.52 -0.95
N ASP A 247 -11.59 -16.80 -0.73
CA ASP A 247 -10.72 -17.72 -0.02
C ASP A 247 -9.44 -18.01 -0.82
N GLU A 248 -8.27 -17.76 -0.24
CA GLU A 248 -7.00 -18.15 -0.85
C GLU A 248 -6.70 -19.62 -0.53
N VAL A 249 -6.90 -20.50 -1.50
CA VAL A 249 -6.58 -21.93 -1.38
C VAL A 249 -5.26 -22.27 -2.06
N ARG A 250 -4.41 -22.99 -1.35
CA ARG A 250 -3.10 -23.44 -1.83
C ARG A 250 -2.85 -24.89 -1.42
N PHE A 251 -2.61 -25.76 -2.40
CA PHE A 251 -2.04 -27.09 -2.18
C PHE A 251 -0.59 -27.12 -2.64
N THR A 252 0.35 -27.41 -1.73
CA THR A 252 1.78 -27.40 -2.02
C THR A 252 2.22 -28.71 -2.63
N VAL A 253 2.49 -28.70 -3.94
CA VAL A 253 2.97 -29.88 -4.69
C VAL A 253 4.46 -30.11 -4.46
N ALA A 254 5.24 -29.03 -4.34
CA ALA A 254 6.67 -29.10 -4.05
C ALA A 254 7.17 -27.81 -3.40
N GLY A 255 8.23 -27.91 -2.59
CA GLY A 255 8.86 -26.76 -1.95
C GLY A 255 8.21 -26.39 -0.62
N ARG A 256 8.39 -25.14 -0.20
CA ARG A 256 7.89 -24.66 1.10
C ARG A 256 7.74 -23.15 1.14
N GLY A 257 6.84 -22.67 1.99
CA GLY A 257 6.60 -21.27 2.26
C GLY A 257 5.90 -21.07 3.59
N VAL A 258 5.75 -19.81 4.02
CA VAL A 258 5.19 -19.46 5.32
C VAL A 258 4.08 -18.45 5.13
N PHE A 259 2.86 -18.81 5.54
CA PHE A 259 1.73 -17.89 5.67
C PHE A 259 1.73 -17.30 7.07
N TRP A 260 1.77 -15.98 7.18
CA TRP A 260 1.54 -15.27 8.42
C TRP A 260 0.11 -14.78 8.47
N ILE A 261 -0.61 -15.13 9.52
CA ILE A 261 -2.03 -14.83 9.71
C ILE A 261 -2.17 -13.83 10.84
N SER A 262 -2.92 -12.76 10.58
CA SER A 262 -3.22 -11.68 11.51
C SER A 262 -4.75 -11.65 11.71
N PRO A 263 -5.29 -12.43 12.67
CA PRO A 263 -6.72 -12.45 12.93
C PRO A 263 -7.21 -11.06 13.34
N ASP A 264 -8.28 -10.59 12.69
CA ASP A 264 -8.94 -9.34 13.03
C ASP A 264 -10.41 -9.64 13.38
N ALA A 265 -10.75 -9.44 14.65
CA ALA A 265 -12.08 -9.69 15.18
C ALA A 265 -13.17 -8.86 14.47
N SER A 266 -12.81 -7.74 13.84
CA SER A 266 -13.75 -6.91 13.06
C SER A 266 -14.15 -7.53 11.72
N ILE A 267 -13.39 -8.50 11.22
CA ILE A 267 -13.60 -9.11 9.90
C ILE A 267 -14.30 -10.46 10.05
N ASN A 268 -13.77 -11.34 10.91
CA ASN A 268 -14.22 -12.73 11.01
C ASN A 268 -14.84 -13.10 12.37
N ASN A 269 -15.11 -12.11 13.25
CA ASN A 269 -15.62 -12.32 14.62
C ASN A 269 -14.75 -13.25 15.49
N VAL A 270 -13.49 -13.43 15.10
CA VAL A 270 -12.50 -14.27 15.80
C VAL A 270 -11.29 -13.40 16.08
N ASP A 271 -11.05 -13.15 17.37
CA ASP A 271 -9.84 -12.50 17.85
C ASP A 271 -8.77 -13.55 18.16
N GLY A 272 -7.50 -13.23 17.94
CA GLY A 272 -6.42 -14.18 18.17
C GLY A 272 -5.03 -13.59 17.99
N PRO A 273 -3.98 -14.32 18.41
CA PRO A 273 -2.61 -13.90 18.17
C PRO A 273 -2.30 -13.90 16.67
N VAL A 274 -1.32 -13.10 16.26
CA VAL A 274 -0.67 -13.29 14.96
C VAL A 274 0.11 -14.61 15.04
N PHE A 275 -0.06 -15.49 14.06
CA PHE A 275 0.65 -16.78 14.00
C PHE A 275 1.10 -17.08 12.57
N SER A 276 2.05 -18.00 12.43
CA SER A 276 2.53 -18.44 11.11
C SER A 276 2.26 -19.91 10.86
N VAL A 277 1.94 -20.27 9.62
CA VAL A 277 1.80 -21.64 9.13
C VAL A 277 2.86 -21.88 8.05
N GLU A 278 3.87 -22.69 8.36
CA GLU A 278 4.82 -23.19 7.35
C GLU A 278 4.14 -24.33 6.56
N VAL A 279 3.98 -24.13 5.26
CA VAL A 279 3.49 -25.14 4.33
C VAL A 279 4.66 -25.78 3.59
N THR A 280 4.60 -27.09 3.45
CA THR A 280 5.59 -27.95 2.79
C THR A 280 4.89 -28.87 1.79
N THR A 281 5.64 -29.61 0.99
CA THR A 281 5.10 -30.63 0.08
C THR A 281 4.01 -31.49 0.75
N GLY A 282 2.84 -31.56 0.13
CA GLY A 282 1.65 -32.26 0.62
C GLY A 282 0.72 -31.45 1.52
N ASP A 283 1.05 -30.22 1.88
CA ASP A 283 0.19 -29.37 2.72
C ASP A 283 -0.82 -28.58 1.87
N LEU A 284 -2.09 -28.64 2.28
CA LEU A 284 -3.18 -27.79 1.83
C LEU A 284 -3.51 -26.77 2.93
N ILE A 285 -3.67 -25.51 2.56
CA ILE A 285 -4.26 -24.46 3.40
C ILE A 285 -5.32 -23.68 2.63
N ASN A 286 -6.40 -23.24 3.29
CA ASN A 286 -7.18 -22.08 2.82
C ASN A 286 -7.05 -20.93 3.82
N VAL A 287 -6.88 -19.72 3.30
CA VAL A 287 -6.99 -18.49 4.08
C VAL A 287 -8.34 -17.86 3.74
N PRO A 288 -9.29 -17.75 4.68
CA PRO A 288 -10.62 -17.23 4.40
C PRO A 288 -10.60 -15.80 3.87
N ALA A 289 -11.56 -15.47 3.00
CA ALA A 289 -11.78 -14.12 2.50
C ALA A 289 -11.76 -13.07 3.64
N GLY A 290 -11.12 -11.93 3.39
CA GLY A 290 -10.96 -10.83 4.35
C GLY A 290 -9.90 -11.04 5.42
N THR A 291 -9.37 -12.25 5.60
CA THR A 291 -8.32 -12.50 6.62
C THR A 291 -7.05 -11.74 6.26
N LYS A 292 -6.51 -10.93 7.19
CA LYS A 292 -5.22 -10.25 7.00
C LYS A 292 -4.10 -11.27 7.08
N HIS A 293 -3.24 -11.28 6.08
CA HIS A 293 -2.11 -12.20 6.02
C HIS A 293 -0.99 -11.68 5.11
N TRP A 294 0.16 -12.33 5.18
CA TRP A 294 1.28 -12.13 4.25
C TRP A 294 2.06 -13.43 4.08
N PHE A 295 2.88 -13.56 3.05
CA PHE A 295 3.52 -14.81 2.65
C PHE A 295 5.01 -14.65 2.37
N HIS A 296 5.83 -15.54 2.93
CA HIS A 296 7.27 -15.62 2.67
C HIS A 296 7.65 -16.95 2.03
N LEU A 297 8.62 -16.93 1.12
CA LEU A 297 9.34 -18.15 0.74
C LEU A 297 10.45 -18.44 1.74
N CYS A 298 10.66 -19.72 2.06
CA CYS A 298 11.80 -20.14 2.85
C CYS A 298 13.10 -20.05 2.03
N ASP A 299 14.26 -20.27 2.68
CA ASP A 299 15.61 -19.99 2.14
C ASP A 299 15.92 -20.54 0.73
N ASN A 300 15.28 -21.63 0.32
CA ASN A 300 15.46 -22.24 -1.00
C ASN A 300 14.67 -21.53 -2.12
N ARG A 301 13.87 -20.50 -1.79
CA ARG A 301 13.11 -19.65 -2.71
C ARG A 301 12.34 -20.41 -3.78
N GLN A 302 11.75 -21.55 -3.40
CA GLN A 302 11.06 -22.45 -4.31
C GLN A 302 9.77 -22.97 -3.69
N ILE A 303 8.66 -22.79 -4.41
CA ILE A 303 7.37 -23.41 -4.10
C ILE A 303 6.57 -23.65 -5.39
N ARG A 304 5.89 -24.78 -5.50
CA ARG A 304 4.95 -25.09 -6.56
C ARG A 304 3.62 -25.47 -5.93
N CYS A 305 2.55 -24.76 -6.27
CA CYS A 305 1.25 -24.95 -5.66
C CYS A 305 0.14 -25.08 -6.70
N ILE A 306 -0.88 -25.90 -6.40
CA ILE A 306 -2.19 -25.81 -7.04
C ILE A 306 -2.96 -24.69 -6.34
N ARG A 307 -3.59 -23.82 -7.12
CA ARG A 307 -4.44 -22.71 -6.67
C ARG A 307 -5.87 -23.01 -7.08
N LEU A 308 -6.85 -22.71 -6.22
CA LEU A 308 -8.28 -22.83 -6.54
C LEU A 308 -8.96 -21.46 -6.37
N PHE A 309 -9.95 -21.15 -7.21
CA PHE A 309 -10.62 -19.84 -7.26
C PHE A 309 -12.15 -19.98 -7.33
N GLN A 310 -12.89 -19.06 -6.71
CA GLN A 310 -14.36 -19.04 -6.73
C GLN A 310 -14.91 -18.28 -7.94
N ASP A 311 -14.12 -17.36 -8.52
CA ASP A 311 -14.45 -16.65 -9.77
C ASP A 311 -13.99 -17.43 -11.04
N PRO A 312 -14.86 -17.57 -12.07
CA PRO A 312 -14.51 -18.18 -13.37
C PRO A 312 -13.41 -17.46 -14.16
N SER A 313 -13.16 -16.18 -13.84
CA SER A 313 -12.04 -15.41 -14.39
C SER A 313 -10.68 -15.92 -13.92
N GLY A 314 -10.65 -16.88 -12.98
CA GLY A 314 -9.51 -17.70 -12.60
C GLY A 314 -8.24 -16.88 -12.55
N TRP A 315 -8.02 -16.17 -11.44
CA TRP A 315 -7.00 -15.13 -11.27
C TRP A 315 -5.70 -15.42 -12.03
N THR A 316 -5.66 -14.98 -13.29
CA THR A 316 -4.48 -15.02 -14.14
C THR A 316 -4.03 -13.57 -14.26
N PRO A 317 -3.18 -13.08 -13.36
CA PRO A 317 -2.40 -11.88 -13.63
C PRO A 317 -1.49 -12.24 -14.81
N ASP A 318 -1.82 -11.76 -16.00
CA ASP A 318 -0.85 -11.71 -17.08
C ASP A 318 0.09 -10.56 -16.74
N TYR A 319 1.15 -10.89 -16.00
CA TYR A 319 2.23 -9.94 -15.76
C TYR A 319 2.75 -9.46 -17.10
N ILE A 320 2.74 -8.14 -17.33
CA ILE A 320 3.45 -7.57 -18.45
C ILE A 320 4.94 -7.56 -18.08
N GLU A 321 5.58 -8.73 -18.15
CA GLU A 321 6.99 -8.89 -17.82
C GLU A 321 7.87 -8.23 -18.91
N ASN A 322 8.79 -7.36 -18.48
CA ASN A 322 9.78 -6.70 -19.33
C ASN A 322 9.17 -5.86 -20.48
N VAL A 323 8.26 -4.93 -20.15
CA VAL A 323 7.89 -3.88 -21.11
C VAL A 323 9.10 -2.99 -21.33
N HIS A 324 9.69 -3.08 -22.52
CA HIS A 324 10.62 -2.07 -23.01
C HIS A 324 9.81 -0.91 -23.59
N ALA A 325 9.58 0.12 -22.80
CA ALA A 325 8.88 1.32 -23.22
C ALA A 325 9.63 2.57 -22.77
N GLU A 326 9.80 3.50 -23.71
CA GLU A 326 10.36 4.83 -23.46
C GLU A 326 9.28 5.80 -22.97
N GLY A 327 8.01 5.52 -23.30
CA GLY A 327 6.85 6.30 -22.86
C GLY A 327 5.71 5.44 -22.32
N VAL A 328 5.03 5.91 -21.28
CA VAL A 328 3.80 5.28 -20.76
C VAL A 328 2.65 6.28 -20.86
N LEU A 329 1.67 5.94 -21.69
CA LEU A 329 0.43 6.67 -21.86
C LEU A 329 -0.64 6.07 -20.93
N LEU A 330 -1.26 6.89 -20.10
CA LEU A 330 -2.22 6.43 -19.10
C LEU A 330 -3.61 7.03 -19.33
N ASP A 331 -4.62 6.18 -19.24
CA ASP A 331 -6.00 6.61 -19.03
C ASP A 331 -6.26 7.01 -17.56
N VAL A 332 -7.38 7.68 -17.31
CA VAL A 332 -7.79 8.20 -16.00
C VAL A 332 -8.83 7.31 -15.34
N GLU A 333 -10.07 7.38 -15.83
CA GLU A 333 -11.22 6.65 -15.30
C GLU A 333 -11.00 5.15 -15.50
N GLY A 334 -11.27 4.34 -14.46
CA GLY A 334 -11.10 2.88 -14.52
C GLY A 334 -9.64 2.40 -14.56
N THR A 335 -8.67 3.31 -14.66
CA THR A 335 -7.24 2.98 -14.86
C THR A 335 -6.36 3.49 -13.73
N THR A 336 -6.25 4.82 -13.57
CA THR A 336 -5.54 5.47 -12.46
C THR A 336 -6.47 5.88 -11.32
N SER A 337 -7.76 6.04 -11.61
CA SER A 337 -8.81 6.34 -10.64
C SER A 337 -10.06 5.48 -10.83
N SER A 338 -10.93 5.45 -9.83
CA SER A 338 -12.22 4.75 -9.89
C SER A 338 -13.19 5.50 -10.80
N VAL A 339 -13.88 4.75 -11.67
CA VAL A 339 -14.98 5.27 -12.49
C VAL A 339 -16.04 5.93 -11.59
N LYS A 340 -16.30 5.36 -10.42
CA LYS A 340 -17.28 5.88 -9.45
C LYS A 340 -16.93 7.29 -8.97
N PHE A 341 -15.65 7.63 -8.84
CA PHE A 341 -15.28 8.98 -8.41
C PHE A 341 -15.77 10.05 -9.39
N VAL A 342 -15.68 9.81 -10.70
CA VAL A 342 -16.14 10.78 -11.69
C VAL A 342 -17.67 10.91 -11.70
N TYR A 343 -18.38 9.79 -11.66
CA TYR A 343 -19.84 9.78 -11.74
C TYR A 343 -20.55 10.10 -10.42
N ASP A 344 -19.99 9.70 -9.28
CA ASP A 344 -20.61 9.85 -7.96
C ASP A 344 -20.09 11.07 -7.20
N VAL A 345 -18.95 11.64 -7.61
CA VAL A 345 -18.37 12.84 -6.96
C VAL A 345 -18.29 14.01 -7.92
N MET A 346 -17.53 13.93 -9.01
CA MET A 346 -17.24 15.10 -9.85
C MET A 346 -18.49 15.69 -10.52
N PHE A 347 -19.30 14.86 -11.19
CA PHE A 347 -20.53 15.36 -11.84
C PHE A 347 -21.57 15.85 -10.82
N PRO A 348 -21.86 15.13 -9.72
CA PRO A 348 -22.74 15.62 -8.66
C PRO A 348 -22.26 16.91 -8.02
N PHE A 349 -20.94 17.07 -7.81
CA PHE A 349 -20.34 18.30 -7.30
C PHE A 349 -20.63 19.48 -8.25
N ALA A 350 -20.36 19.31 -9.56
CA ALA A 350 -20.64 20.37 -10.53
C ALA A 350 -22.13 20.76 -10.55
N ARG A 351 -23.03 19.79 -10.44
CA ARG A 351 -24.48 20.04 -10.37
C ARG A 351 -24.86 20.80 -9.11
N ARG A 352 -24.37 20.36 -7.95
CA ARG A 352 -24.67 20.95 -6.63
C ARG A 352 -24.17 22.39 -6.54
N GLU A 353 -22.97 22.65 -7.05
CA GLU A 353 -22.31 23.95 -6.94
C GLU A 353 -22.67 24.93 -8.07
N LEU A 354 -23.31 24.49 -9.15
CA LEU A 354 -23.60 25.32 -10.33
C LEU A 354 -24.24 26.67 -9.97
N ALA A 355 -25.32 26.66 -9.19
CA ALA A 355 -26.04 27.87 -8.82
C ALA A 355 -25.19 28.81 -7.96
N ALA A 356 -24.48 28.26 -6.97
CA ALA A 356 -23.59 29.03 -6.11
C ALA A 356 -22.41 29.61 -6.92
N TYR A 357 -21.81 28.83 -7.81
CA TYR A 357 -20.70 29.27 -8.65
C TYR A 357 -21.12 30.43 -9.56
N LEU A 358 -22.27 30.31 -10.24
CA LEU A 358 -22.82 31.37 -11.09
C LEU A 358 -23.17 32.64 -10.31
N GLN A 359 -23.42 32.56 -9.00
CA GLN A 359 -23.62 33.75 -8.16
C GLN A 359 -22.31 34.44 -7.80
N HIS A 360 -21.29 33.67 -7.42
CA HIS A 360 -20.03 34.21 -6.88
C HIS A 360 -19.03 34.60 -7.98
N ALA A 361 -18.95 33.83 -9.06
CA ALA A 361 -17.96 34.00 -10.12
C ALA A 361 -18.53 34.70 -11.36
N TRP A 362 -19.78 35.20 -11.31
CA TRP A 362 -20.48 35.76 -12.46
C TRP A 362 -19.65 36.80 -13.23
N GLU A 363 -19.08 37.76 -12.51
CA GLU A 363 -18.37 38.90 -13.11
C GLU A 363 -16.97 38.54 -13.65
N THR A 364 -16.55 37.28 -13.55
CA THR A 364 -15.26 36.84 -14.09
C THR A 364 -15.36 36.64 -15.60
N ASP A 365 -14.31 37.04 -16.34
CA ASP A 365 -14.25 36.88 -17.80
C ASP A 365 -14.44 35.42 -18.23
N ALA A 366 -13.88 34.48 -17.46
CA ALA A 366 -14.00 33.05 -17.73
C ALA A 366 -15.45 32.54 -17.57
N CYS A 367 -16.15 32.97 -16.51
CA CYS A 367 -17.55 32.61 -16.32
C CYS A 367 -18.42 33.24 -17.41
N GLN A 368 -18.22 34.53 -17.73
CA GLN A 368 -18.95 35.21 -18.81
C GLN A 368 -18.76 34.50 -20.16
N ALA A 369 -17.52 34.14 -20.51
CA ALA A 369 -17.24 33.43 -21.75
C ALA A 369 -17.92 32.06 -21.80
N ALA A 370 -17.90 31.30 -20.70
CA ALA A 370 -18.56 30.00 -20.63
C ALA A 370 -20.09 30.12 -20.74
N CYS A 371 -20.68 31.12 -20.07
CA CYS A 371 -22.12 31.40 -20.17
C CYS A 371 -22.55 31.84 -21.57
N GLU A 372 -21.73 32.64 -22.26
CA GLU A 372 -21.97 33.03 -23.65
C GLU A 372 -21.91 31.80 -24.59
N GLN A 373 -20.96 30.88 -24.35
CA GLN A 373 -20.89 29.63 -25.10
C GLN A 373 -22.10 28.73 -24.83
N VAL A 374 -22.62 28.67 -23.60
CA VAL A 374 -23.89 27.95 -23.31
C VAL A 374 -25.05 28.54 -24.10
N ALA A 375 -25.14 29.87 -24.19
CA ALA A 375 -26.16 30.52 -25.01
C ALA A 375 -26.02 30.17 -26.50
N ALA A 376 -24.79 30.15 -27.02
CA ALA A 376 -24.51 29.76 -28.40
C ALA A 376 -24.87 28.29 -28.66
N ASP A 377 -24.53 27.37 -27.76
CA ASP A 377 -24.88 25.95 -27.83
C ASP A 377 -26.40 25.72 -27.81
N ALA A 378 -27.15 26.58 -27.09
CA ALA A 378 -28.61 26.63 -27.11
C ALA A 378 -29.21 27.31 -28.35
N GLY A 379 -28.38 27.67 -29.34
CA GLY A 379 -28.81 28.29 -30.60
C GLY A 379 -29.21 29.77 -30.46
N ARG A 380 -28.72 30.46 -29.42
CA ARG A 380 -29.01 31.88 -29.17
C ARG A 380 -27.90 32.77 -29.73
N ALA A 381 -28.26 33.99 -30.13
CA ALA A 381 -27.32 34.94 -30.72
C ALA A 381 -26.33 35.54 -29.69
N SER A 382 -26.77 35.70 -28.44
CA SER A 382 -25.95 36.04 -27.28
C SER A 382 -26.73 35.76 -25.99
N LEU A 383 -26.04 35.69 -24.85
CA LEU A 383 -26.69 35.56 -23.55
C LEU A 383 -27.61 36.76 -23.25
N ALA A 384 -27.16 37.97 -23.59
CA ALA A 384 -27.95 39.19 -23.39
C ALA A 384 -29.24 39.18 -24.22
N ALA A 385 -29.17 38.75 -25.49
CA ALA A 385 -30.35 38.62 -26.35
C ALA A 385 -31.30 37.53 -25.85
N TRP A 386 -30.76 36.42 -25.34
CA TRP A 386 -31.54 35.34 -24.75
C TRP A 386 -32.31 35.81 -23.51
N ALA A 387 -31.63 36.46 -22.58
CA ALA A 387 -32.24 37.01 -21.36
C ALA A 387 -33.32 38.05 -21.67
N ALA A 388 -33.07 38.95 -22.62
CA ALA A 388 -34.05 39.95 -23.04
C ALA A 388 -35.28 39.32 -23.73
N GLY A 389 -35.10 38.23 -24.48
CA GLY A 389 -36.19 37.53 -25.16
C GLY A 389 -37.12 36.76 -24.21
N GLU A 390 -36.60 36.26 -23.09
CA GLU A 390 -37.37 35.50 -22.09
C GLU A 390 -37.75 36.32 -20.84
N ASP A 391 -37.33 37.59 -20.76
CA ASP A 391 -37.52 38.49 -19.61
C ASP A 391 -37.14 37.81 -18.27
N ARG A 392 -35.98 37.16 -18.26
CA ARG A 392 -35.48 36.34 -17.15
C ARG A 392 -34.03 36.64 -16.83
N ASP A 393 -33.63 36.45 -15.58
CA ASP A 393 -32.23 36.58 -15.15
C ASP A 393 -31.33 35.65 -16.01
N PRO A 394 -30.28 36.18 -16.68
CA PRO A 394 -29.36 35.38 -17.46
C PRO A 394 -28.72 34.24 -16.67
N ARG A 395 -28.47 34.42 -15.36
CA ARG A 395 -27.94 33.36 -14.48
C ARG A 395 -28.87 32.17 -14.43
N ALA A 396 -30.16 32.43 -14.21
CA ALA A 396 -31.18 31.38 -14.10
C ALA A 396 -31.43 30.66 -15.43
N LEU A 397 -31.21 31.33 -16.56
CA LEU A 397 -31.27 30.70 -17.89
C LEU A 397 -30.10 29.74 -18.11
N VAL A 398 -28.88 30.19 -17.82
CA VAL A 398 -27.68 29.35 -17.93
C VAL A 398 -27.76 28.16 -16.98
N GLU A 399 -28.17 28.38 -15.73
CA GLU A 399 -28.35 27.31 -14.74
C GLU A 399 -29.35 26.26 -15.23
N ALA A 400 -30.51 26.69 -15.73
CA ALA A 400 -31.54 25.80 -16.23
C ALA A 400 -31.07 25.00 -17.46
N GLU A 401 -30.37 25.63 -18.39
CA GLU A 401 -29.88 24.96 -19.59
C GLU A 401 -28.72 24.02 -19.29
N ALA A 402 -27.76 24.43 -18.46
CA ALA A 402 -26.69 23.54 -18.01
C ALA A 402 -27.25 22.33 -17.26
N THR A 403 -28.26 22.51 -16.39
CA THR A 403 -28.94 21.40 -15.72
C THR A 403 -29.63 20.49 -16.72
N ARG A 404 -30.34 21.05 -17.72
CA ARG A 404 -30.99 20.28 -18.78
C ARG A 404 -29.99 19.46 -19.60
N LEU A 405 -28.83 20.04 -19.91
CA LEU A 405 -27.75 19.38 -20.63
C LEU A 405 -27.14 18.24 -19.78
N MET A 406 -26.93 18.46 -18.47
CA MET A 406 -26.47 17.41 -17.55
C MET A 406 -27.50 16.26 -17.44
N ASP A 407 -28.79 16.56 -17.27
CA ASP A 407 -29.86 15.55 -17.17
C ASP A 407 -30.01 14.72 -18.46
N ALA A 408 -29.63 15.29 -19.61
CA ALA A 408 -29.66 14.63 -20.92
C ALA A 408 -28.32 13.98 -21.31
N ASP A 409 -27.31 13.99 -20.43
CA ASP A 409 -25.94 13.56 -20.68
C ASP A 409 -25.33 14.16 -21.97
N GLN A 410 -25.66 15.44 -22.24
CA GLN A 410 -25.20 16.14 -23.43
C GLN A 410 -23.85 16.83 -23.19
N LYS A 411 -22.84 16.41 -23.96
CA LYS A 411 -21.46 16.88 -23.85
C LYS A 411 -21.19 18.20 -24.60
N ALA A 412 -22.03 19.22 -24.37
CA ALA A 412 -21.94 20.54 -24.99
C ALA A 412 -20.67 21.32 -24.56
N THR A 413 -20.16 22.20 -25.43
CA THR A 413 -18.89 22.90 -25.21
C THR A 413 -18.97 23.86 -24.03
N GLY A 414 -20.02 24.68 -23.96
CA GLY A 414 -20.23 25.64 -22.87
C GLY A 414 -20.44 24.94 -21.52
N LEU A 415 -21.15 23.81 -21.51
CA LEU A 415 -21.31 23.00 -20.29
C LEU A 415 -19.96 22.50 -19.77
N LYS A 416 -19.10 21.95 -20.63
CA LYS A 416 -17.76 21.48 -20.24
C LYS A 416 -16.90 22.61 -19.67
N GLN A 417 -16.99 23.81 -20.24
CA GLN A 417 -16.27 24.98 -19.74
C GLN A 417 -16.74 25.34 -18.33
N LEU A 418 -18.05 25.41 -18.09
CA LEU A 418 -18.61 25.66 -16.76
C LEU A 418 -18.22 24.58 -15.74
N GLN A 419 -18.35 23.30 -16.11
CA GLN A 419 -17.94 22.19 -15.24
C GLN A 419 -16.46 22.28 -14.88
N GLY A 420 -15.59 22.58 -15.84
CA GLY A 420 -14.15 22.78 -15.59
C GLY A 420 -13.86 23.91 -14.60
N LEU A 421 -14.58 25.03 -14.71
CA LEU A 421 -14.47 26.16 -13.79
C LEU A 421 -14.94 25.83 -12.37
N ILE A 422 -16.05 25.10 -12.24
CA ILE A 422 -16.59 24.66 -10.96
C ILE A 422 -15.65 23.64 -10.29
N TRP A 423 -15.18 22.64 -11.03
CA TRP A 423 -14.21 21.66 -10.53
C TRP A 423 -12.92 22.31 -10.08
N LYS A 424 -12.42 23.30 -10.82
CA LYS A 424 -11.26 24.10 -10.40
C LYS A 424 -11.47 24.71 -9.02
N SER A 425 -12.62 25.35 -8.80
CA SER A 425 -12.96 25.92 -7.49
C SER A 425 -13.02 24.86 -6.38
N GLY A 426 -13.56 23.68 -6.67
CA GLY A 426 -13.63 22.57 -5.73
C GLY A 426 -12.25 22.03 -5.34
N PHE A 427 -11.36 21.81 -6.31
CA PHE A 427 -9.99 21.33 -6.06
C PHE A 427 -9.14 22.39 -5.35
N GLU A 428 -9.18 23.66 -5.78
CA GLU A 428 -8.37 24.73 -5.19
C GLU A 428 -8.80 25.07 -3.75
N SER A 429 -10.08 24.90 -3.41
CA SER A 429 -10.57 25.08 -2.04
C SER A 429 -10.33 23.87 -1.12
N GLY A 430 -9.96 22.71 -1.69
CA GLY A 430 -9.81 21.45 -0.97
C GLY A 430 -11.13 20.75 -0.64
N GLU A 431 -12.28 21.26 -1.12
CA GLU A 431 -13.57 20.59 -0.96
C GLU A 431 -13.67 19.31 -1.81
N MET A 432 -12.93 19.28 -2.93
CA MET A 432 -12.76 18.10 -3.76
C MET A 432 -11.30 17.67 -3.76
N VAL A 433 -11.09 16.38 -3.51
CA VAL A 433 -9.77 15.72 -3.56
C VAL A 433 -9.91 14.53 -4.49
N ALA A 434 -9.03 14.42 -5.47
CA ALA A 434 -9.07 13.40 -6.50
C ALA A 434 -8.66 12.05 -5.93
N HIS A 435 -9.54 11.06 -6.08
CA HIS A 435 -9.19 9.67 -5.81
C HIS A 435 -8.18 9.18 -6.85
N VAL A 436 -7.16 8.45 -6.42
CA VAL A 436 -6.28 7.64 -7.28
C VAL A 436 -5.92 6.35 -6.54
N TYR A 437 -5.78 5.24 -7.25
CA TYR A 437 -5.52 3.95 -6.61
C TYR A 437 -4.16 3.93 -5.89
N PRO A 438 -4.02 3.25 -4.73
CA PRO A 438 -2.79 3.29 -3.93
C PRO A 438 -1.53 2.76 -4.65
N ASP A 439 -1.69 1.91 -5.66
CA ASP A 439 -0.58 1.40 -6.47
C ASP A 439 -0.08 2.38 -7.54
N VAL A 440 -0.85 3.44 -7.85
CA VAL A 440 -0.53 4.39 -8.92
C VAL A 440 0.68 5.27 -8.55
N PRO A 441 0.68 6.06 -7.46
CA PRO A 441 1.84 6.90 -7.11
C PRO A 441 3.19 6.15 -7.10
N PRO A 442 3.33 5.01 -6.40
CA PRO A 442 4.62 4.32 -6.37
C PRO A 442 5.00 3.74 -7.74
N ALA A 443 4.04 3.44 -8.63
CA ALA A 443 4.35 2.99 -9.99
C ALA A 443 4.85 4.14 -10.87
N LEU A 444 4.22 5.32 -10.80
CA LEU A 444 4.70 6.49 -11.52
C LEU A 444 6.13 6.85 -11.10
N GLU A 445 6.43 6.79 -9.80
CA GLU A 445 7.78 6.98 -9.27
C GLU A 445 8.78 5.97 -9.86
N ARG A 446 8.44 4.68 -9.83
CA ARG A 446 9.31 3.61 -10.36
C ARG A 446 9.58 3.79 -11.86
N TRP A 447 8.55 4.04 -12.66
CA TRP A 447 8.72 4.19 -14.12
C TRP A 447 9.53 5.43 -14.48
N ARG A 448 9.35 6.55 -13.76
CA ARG A 448 10.21 7.73 -13.94
C ARG A 448 11.65 7.48 -13.53
N ALA A 449 11.86 6.77 -12.42
CA ALA A 449 13.20 6.37 -11.98
C ALA A 449 13.88 5.45 -12.99
N ALA A 450 13.09 4.64 -13.71
CA ALA A 450 13.55 3.81 -14.82
C ALA A 450 13.74 4.59 -16.15
N GLY A 451 13.46 5.90 -16.18
CA GLY A 451 13.68 6.76 -17.35
C GLY A 451 12.49 6.91 -18.29
N ALA A 452 11.32 6.33 -17.99
CA ALA A 452 10.14 6.47 -18.84
C ALA A 452 9.51 7.86 -18.75
N ASP A 453 9.09 8.41 -19.89
CA ASP A 453 8.24 9.60 -19.96
C ASP A 453 6.77 9.20 -19.70
N LEU A 454 6.05 9.92 -18.85
CA LEU A 454 4.67 9.61 -18.49
C LEU A 454 3.73 10.69 -19.00
N ARG A 455 2.64 10.29 -19.68
CA ARG A 455 1.61 11.22 -20.19
C ARG A 455 0.22 10.67 -19.96
N ILE A 456 -0.77 11.56 -19.89
CA ILE A 456 -2.19 11.21 -19.73
C ILE A 456 -2.92 11.35 -21.07
N TYR A 457 -3.87 10.45 -21.35
CA TYR A 457 -4.88 10.63 -22.39
C TYR A 457 -6.27 10.28 -21.87
N SER A 458 -7.14 11.29 -21.75
CA SER A 458 -8.48 11.15 -21.18
C SER A 458 -9.54 11.91 -21.97
N SER A 459 -10.81 11.55 -21.78
CA SER A 459 -11.93 12.28 -22.36
C SER A 459 -12.15 13.66 -21.71
N GLY A 460 -11.71 13.83 -20.46
CA GLY A 460 -11.72 15.12 -19.76
C GLY A 460 -10.71 16.09 -20.36
N SER A 461 -10.99 17.39 -20.27
CA SER A 461 -10.10 18.42 -20.81
C SER A 461 -8.72 18.39 -20.15
N ILE A 462 -7.68 18.81 -20.87
CA ILE A 462 -6.31 18.91 -20.32
C ILE A 462 -6.29 19.72 -19.00
N GLN A 463 -7.07 20.79 -18.90
CA GLN A 463 -7.17 21.56 -17.67
C GLN A 463 -7.75 20.74 -16.50
N ALA A 464 -8.82 19.98 -16.74
CA ALA A 464 -9.42 19.11 -15.73
C ALA A 464 -8.45 18.01 -15.29
N GLN A 465 -7.70 17.42 -16.21
CA GLN A 465 -6.67 16.43 -15.90
C GLN A 465 -5.57 17.01 -15.00
N LYS A 466 -5.09 18.22 -15.30
CA LYS A 466 -4.07 18.88 -14.48
C LYS A 466 -4.55 19.18 -13.07
N LEU A 467 -5.79 19.64 -12.92
CA LEU A 467 -6.40 19.86 -11.61
C LEU A 467 -6.57 18.54 -10.85
N PHE A 468 -7.01 17.49 -11.54
CA PHE A 468 -7.19 16.16 -10.95
C PHE A 468 -5.90 15.63 -10.34
N PHE A 469 -4.82 15.54 -11.12
CA PHE A 469 -3.54 15.01 -10.63
C PHE A 469 -2.79 16.00 -9.72
N GLY A 470 -3.13 17.29 -9.76
CA GLY A 470 -2.60 18.30 -8.85
C GLY A 470 -3.13 18.22 -7.42
N HIS A 471 -4.28 17.57 -7.23
CA HIS A 471 -5.05 17.61 -5.98
C HIS A 471 -5.53 16.21 -5.58
N THR A 472 -4.63 15.23 -5.45
CA THR A 472 -5.01 13.85 -5.07
C THR A 472 -4.98 13.60 -3.56
N GLU A 473 -5.58 12.48 -3.11
CA GLU A 473 -5.62 12.06 -1.71
C GLU A 473 -4.23 11.81 -1.10
N GLN A 474 -3.26 11.38 -1.90
CA GLN A 474 -1.95 10.98 -1.38
C GLN A 474 -0.89 12.08 -1.55
N CYS A 475 -0.86 12.77 -2.69
CA CYS A 475 0.06 13.89 -2.97
C CYS A 475 -0.26 14.61 -4.30
N ASP A 476 0.46 15.69 -4.60
CA ASP A 476 0.48 16.28 -5.94
C ASP A 476 1.23 15.34 -6.91
N LEU A 477 0.49 14.69 -7.80
CA LEU A 477 1.02 13.78 -8.82
C LEU A 477 1.31 14.48 -10.15
N LEU A 478 0.88 15.74 -10.33
CA LEU A 478 1.07 16.47 -11.57
C LEU A 478 2.54 16.53 -12.02
N PRO A 479 3.54 16.70 -11.12
CA PRO A 479 4.95 16.69 -11.50
C PRO A 479 5.45 15.40 -12.15
N HIS A 480 4.71 14.29 -12.06
CA HIS A 480 5.07 13.01 -12.68
C HIS A 480 4.80 12.99 -14.18
N PHE A 481 3.91 13.83 -14.70
CA PHE A 481 3.50 13.82 -16.10
C PHE A 481 4.17 14.93 -16.90
N SER A 482 4.75 14.58 -18.05
CA SER A 482 5.36 15.56 -18.96
C SER A 482 4.39 16.10 -20.01
N GLY A 483 3.20 15.51 -20.12
CA GLY A 483 2.21 15.87 -21.15
C GLY A 483 0.83 15.29 -20.89
N HIS A 484 -0.17 15.92 -21.53
CA HIS A 484 -1.58 15.57 -21.42
C HIS A 484 -2.23 15.69 -22.80
N TYR A 485 -3.10 14.73 -23.12
CA TYR A 485 -3.91 14.69 -24.32
C TYR A 485 -5.38 14.59 -23.93
N ASP A 486 -6.25 15.21 -24.73
CA ASP A 486 -7.69 15.04 -24.61
C ASP A 486 -8.33 14.83 -25.99
N THR A 487 -9.66 14.80 -26.03
CA THR A 487 -10.43 14.59 -27.28
C THR A 487 -10.19 15.62 -28.39
N THR A 488 -9.49 16.73 -28.13
CA THR A 488 -9.03 17.64 -29.20
C THR A 488 -7.91 17.03 -30.04
N THR A 489 -7.19 16.04 -29.53
CA THR A 489 -6.20 15.25 -30.28
C THR A 489 -6.88 14.23 -31.20
N GLY A 490 -8.08 13.78 -30.83
CA GLY A 490 -8.93 12.88 -31.60
C GLY A 490 -9.79 11.99 -30.68
N PRO A 491 -10.70 11.18 -31.22
CA PRO A 491 -11.47 10.21 -30.42
C PRO A 491 -10.58 9.08 -29.88
N LYS A 492 -10.80 8.65 -28.61
CA LYS A 492 -9.99 7.59 -27.97
C LYS A 492 -10.13 6.19 -28.61
N ARG A 493 -11.15 5.98 -29.45
CA ARG A 493 -11.42 4.70 -30.14
C ARG A 493 -10.94 4.69 -31.59
N GLU A 494 -10.12 5.66 -31.99
CA GLU A 494 -9.59 5.77 -33.35
C GLU A 494 -8.05 5.70 -33.35
N ALA A 495 -7.49 4.83 -34.18
CA ALA A 495 -6.04 4.63 -34.30
C ALA A 495 -5.29 5.90 -34.74
N ALA A 496 -5.96 6.79 -35.48
CA ALA A 496 -5.41 8.08 -35.90
C ALA A 496 -5.02 8.97 -34.71
N SER A 497 -5.75 8.90 -33.60
CA SER A 497 -5.46 9.67 -32.38
C SER A 497 -4.14 9.26 -31.75
N TYR A 498 -3.89 7.95 -31.63
CA TYR A 498 -2.64 7.41 -31.08
C TYR A 498 -1.45 7.64 -32.01
N THR A 499 -1.68 7.61 -33.32
CA THR A 499 -0.67 8.01 -34.32
C THR A 499 -0.26 9.47 -34.14
N ALA A 500 -1.23 10.37 -33.94
CA ALA A 500 -0.97 11.78 -33.70
C ALA A 500 -0.24 12.00 -32.36
N ILE A 501 -0.64 11.28 -31.30
CA ILE A 501 0.04 11.31 -30.00
C ILE A 501 1.51 10.88 -30.13
N ALA A 502 1.79 9.75 -30.79
CA ALA A 502 3.16 9.27 -30.98
C ALA A 502 4.02 10.27 -31.78
N GLN A 503 3.43 10.93 -32.79
CA GLN A 503 4.11 11.98 -33.57
C GLN A 503 4.43 13.22 -32.73
N ASP A 504 3.49 13.69 -31.91
CA ASP A 504 3.70 14.81 -30.99
C ASP A 504 4.70 14.47 -29.88
N TRP A 505 4.65 13.23 -29.38
CA TRP A 505 5.61 12.71 -28.40
C TRP A 505 7.00 12.51 -29.01
N VAL A 506 7.10 12.36 -30.33
CA VAL A 506 8.36 12.05 -31.02
C VAL A 506 8.94 10.71 -30.54
N LEU A 507 8.06 9.74 -30.28
CA LEU A 507 8.42 8.36 -29.94
C LEU A 507 7.88 7.39 -30.99
N PRO A 508 8.64 6.34 -31.35
CA PRO A 508 8.09 5.23 -32.12
C PRO A 508 6.84 4.67 -31.42
N PRO A 509 5.72 4.40 -32.12
CA PRO A 509 4.53 3.82 -31.49
C PRO A 509 4.84 2.57 -30.65
N ALA A 510 5.73 1.70 -31.16
CA ALA A 510 6.14 0.48 -30.48
C ALA A 510 6.93 0.71 -29.18
N SER A 511 7.46 1.90 -28.90
CA SER A 511 8.12 2.24 -27.64
C SER A 511 7.18 2.88 -26.61
N ILE A 512 5.88 3.00 -26.93
CA ILE A 512 4.86 3.55 -26.04
C ILE A 512 3.97 2.42 -25.52
N LEU A 513 3.85 2.31 -24.20
CA LEU A 513 2.86 1.47 -23.53
C LEU A 513 1.62 2.30 -23.22
N PHE A 514 0.46 1.90 -23.73
CA PHE A 514 -0.83 2.47 -23.37
C PHE A 514 -1.58 1.57 -22.39
N LEU A 515 -2.03 2.15 -21.28
CA LEU A 515 -2.81 1.49 -20.23
C LEU A 515 -4.22 2.11 -20.16
N SER A 516 -5.24 1.27 -20.31
CA SER A 516 -6.66 1.64 -20.19
C SER A 516 -7.47 0.42 -19.75
N ASP A 517 -8.64 0.66 -19.16
CA ASP A 517 -9.66 -0.36 -18.85
C ASP A 517 -10.60 -0.65 -20.03
N ILE A 518 -10.56 0.16 -21.09
CA ILE A 518 -11.46 0.06 -22.23
C ILE A 518 -10.78 -0.66 -23.41
N THR A 519 -11.22 -1.89 -23.69
CA THR A 519 -10.68 -2.71 -24.79
C THR A 519 -10.72 -2.02 -26.15
N ALA A 520 -11.81 -1.31 -26.47
CA ALA A 520 -11.94 -0.59 -27.74
C ALA A 520 -10.90 0.55 -27.91
N GLU A 521 -10.38 1.11 -26.80
CA GLU A 521 -9.31 2.10 -26.84
C GLU A 521 -7.96 1.42 -27.04
N LEU A 522 -7.73 0.29 -26.37
CA LEU A 522 -6.54 -0.54 -26.55
C LEU A 522 -6.45 -1.11 -27.97
N ASP A 523 -7.57 -1.52 -28.57
CA ASP A 523 -7.64 -1.98 -29.97
C ASP A 523 -7.13 -0.90 -30.94
N ALA A 524 -7.61 0.33 -30.76
CA ALA A 524 -7.19 1.47 -31.56
C ALA A 524 -5.71 1.83 -31.33
N ALA A 525 -5.21 1.74 -30.10
CA ALA A 525 -3.79 1.95 -29.79
C ALA A 525 -2.90 0.86 -30.41
N ARG A 526 -3.33 -0.40 -30.34
CA ARG A 526 -2.65 -1.56 -30.95
C ARG A 526 -2.62 -1.45 -32.48
N GLU A 527 -3.71 -1.00 -33.10
CA GLU A 527 -3.77 -0.72 -34.55
C GLU A 527 -2.77 0.37 -34.95
N ALA A 528 -2.57 1.39 -34.10
CA ALA A 528 -1.55 2.41 -34.29
C ALA A 528 -0.11 1.95 -33.97
N GLY A 529 0.06 0.72 -33.48
CA GLY A 529 1.35 0.08 -33.21
C GLY A 529 1.89 0.27 -31.80
N LEU A 530 1.07 0.71 -30.85
CA LEU A 530 1.46 0.83 -29.44
C LEU A 530 1.45 -0.53 -28.74
N GLN A 531 2.25 -0.64 -27.69
CA GLN A 531 2.09 -1.70 -26.68
C GLN A 531 0.86 -1.38 -25.84
N THR A 532 0.12 -2.40 -25.38
CA THR A 532 -1.16 -2.21 -24.69
C THR A 532 -1.29 -3.11 -23.48
N GLY A 533 -1.74 -2.55 -22.35
CA GLY A 533 -2.11 -3.29 -21.14
C GLY A 533 -3.54 -2.95 -20.72
N LEU A 534 -4.34 -3.98 -20.51
CA LEU A 534 -5.71 -3.85 -20.02
C LEU A 534 -5.73 -3.83 -18.50
N LEU A 535 -6.27 -2.75 -17.93
CA LEU A 535 -6.41 -2.61 -16.49
C LEU A 535 -7.78 -3.08 -16.02
N VAL A 536 -7.78 -4.05 -15.11
CA VAL A 536 -8.98 -4.55 -14.46
C VAL A 536 -8.98 -4.09 -13.01
N ARG A 537 -9.74 -3.04 -12.70
CA ARG A 537 -9.92 -2.52 -11.35
C ARG A 537 -11.23 -3.05 -10.73
N PRO A 538 -11.35 -3.07 -9.38
CA PRO A 538 -12.52 -3.62 -8.70
C PRO A 538 -13.88 -3.02 -9.11
N ASP A 539 -13.88 -1.77 -9.57
CA ASP A 539 -15.10 -1.04 -9.96
C ASP A 539 -15.38 -1.08 -11.46
N ASN A 540 -14.53 -1.74 -12.27
CA ASN A 540 -14.68 -1.75 -13.71
C ASN A 540 -15.78 -2.73 -14.15
N ALA A 541 -16.36 -2.47 -15.32
CA ALA A 541 -17.28 -3.41 -15.93
C ALA A 541 -16.56 -4.72 -16.25
N PRO A 542 -17.25 -5.88 -16.19
CA PRO A 542 -16.68 -7.16 -16.63
C PRO A 542 -16.14 -7.05 -18.06
N VAL A 543 -14.94 -7.57 -18.28
CA VAL A 543 -14.30 -7.58 -19.59
C VAL A 543 -14.76 -8.84 -20.34
N GLU A 544 -15.14 -8.66 -21.60
CA GLU A 544 -15.48 -9.77 -22.49
C GLU A 544 -14.26 -10.67 -22.75
N PRO A 545 -14.41 -12.00 -22.74
CA PRO A 545 -13.31 -12.92 -23.07
C PRO A 545 -12.77 -12.67 -24.50
N SER A 546 -11.48 -12.94 -24.72
CA SER A 546 -10.83 -12.92 -26.06
C SER A 546 -10.50 -11.54 -26.65
N HIS A 547 -10.08 -10.57 -25.82
CA HIS A 547 -9.62 -9.24 -26.28
C HIS A 547 -8.15 -9.22 -26.76
N GLY A 548 -7.32 -10.17 -26.33
CA GLY A 548 -5.92 -10.31 -26.79
C GLY A 548 -4.98 -9.19 -26.34
N HIS A 549 -5.25 -8.58 -25.18
CA HIS A 549 -4.36 -7.64 -24.49
C HIS A 549 -3.89 -8.29 -23.18
N ALA A 550 -2.69 -7.95 -22.71
CA ALA A 550 -2.24 -8.43 -21.41
C ALA A 550 -3.08 -7.79 -20.30
N VAL A 551 -3.58 -8.60 -19.36
CA VAL A 551 -4.48 -8.16 -18.28
C VAL A 551 -3.69 -7.98 -16.99
N VAL A 552 -3.83 -6.80 -16.39
CA VAL A 552 -3.23 -6.46 -15.10
C VAL A 552 -4.26 -5.87 -14.16
N ALA A 553 -4.20 -6.26 -12.89
CA ALA A 553 -5.09 -5.72 -11.86
C ALA A 553 -4.49 -4.52 -11.11
N SER A 554 -3.17 -4.37 -11.20
CA SER A 554 -2.41 -3.34 -10.51
C SER A 554 -1.24 -2.83 -11.34
N PHE A 555 -0.91 -1.53 -11.22
CA PHE A 555 0.34 -0.99 -11.77
C PHE A 555 1.57 -1.59 -11.08
N ALA A 556 1.40 -2.23 -9.92
CA ALA A 556 2.47 -2.99 -9.29
C ALA A 556 2.91 -4.19 -10.15
N GLU A 557 2.06 -4.72 -11.03
CA GLU A 557 2.32 -5.87 -11.91
C GLU A 557 3.07 -5.50 -13.20
N ILE A 558 3.31 -4.21 -13.43
CA ILE A 558 3.89 -3.70 -14.67
C ILE A 558 5.31 -3.20 -14.39
N GLU A 559 6.27 -3.83 -15.05
CA GLU A 559 7.65 -3.35 -15.09
C GLU A 559 7.94 -2.68 -16.42
N VAL A 560 8.30 -1.41 -16.34
CA VAL A 560 8.75 -0.62 -17.48
C VAL A 560 10.24 -0.39 -17.35
N THR A 561 10.97 -0.78 -18.40
CA THR A 561 12.39 -0.48 -18.55
C THR A 561 12.57 0.45 -19.74
N ALA A 562 13.15 1.62 -19.52
CA ALA A 562 13.59 2.49 -20.63
C ALA A 562 14.94 1.99 -21.14
N ALA A 563 15.16 2.10 -22.45
CA ALA A 563 16.39 1.67 -23.13
C ALA A 563 17.56 2.63 -22.90
#